data_AF-A0A8S1KTH7-F1
#
_entry.id   AF-A0A8S1KTH7-F1
#
_cell.length_a   1.000
_cell.length_b   1.000
_cell.length_c   1.000
_cell.angle_alpha   90.00
_cell.angle_beta   90.00
_cell.angle_gamma   90.00
#
_symmetry.space_group_name_H-M   'P 1'
#
loop_
_entity.id
_entity.type
_entity.pdbx_description
1 polymer ?
#
loop_
_entity_poly.entity_id
_entity_poly.type
_entity_poly.pdbx_seq_one_letter_code
_entity_poly.pdbx_strand_id
1 'polypeptide(L)'
;MQSRTSQSVKQIDADQPIQNTSEDGKLLKSVRKFQQISQLLTVNAPTRTLPAYQLDSAPLKEYNPQKQLSKQITFDEVNDEELQRYKAEWHWDVFFEFLFYHILFFIFLGPFVVLVLFKYPGIILLKNMRFFKHSSAFYMQTFLWIGSALGGLMYFIQDKSVITLTEIIFMWFAISTRSVVIAAKYATLSTARIKLYKTEELPEEMFSFDLMFQDWFEQSSKVLFLEQYRALRRHEQECSLYKFDFLLNPNQITSEAIKTTNVCFYIEWAMKQQMKQTDPIIENRYYNGFHVFGYLVTCYQKKNPQSSLFKYMLILSFFYSISPTFIRLQHFMENIPDWQDIIRLIINFFTSMQAFFGSVIFLAIGIYDFRRKFFLLDQCLYMLSAKKVSYPTAKKLIPTINFNNPQTLQAWSIIRSLSFDYGQTYNLRVQGFYSLIFVANIIFIFLSLGLILDLIHIDMFQLILLGEMALVLIGFTLYYLYLGASLNEYFDSFETLLDDVKSIYLDIQRMREQYFQNNIQPINDVHKIFFSIIRDQVGFDLDTVKVYIEQIVEELDNNKRQIDYDRRNNPFKLYGVIITFNLLKSAGVGLSTVFSYAIQQRLQKVK
;
A
#
# COMPACT_ATOMS: atom_id res chain seq x y z
N MET A 1 2.98 33.50 55.24
CA MET A 1 3.67 32.20 55.33
C MET A 1 2.82 31.20 54.55
N GLN A 2 3.19 30.57 53.44
CA GLN A 2 4.47 30.35 52.77
C GLN A 2 4.31 30.64 51.26
N SER A 3 5.40 31.12 50.67
CA SER A 3 5.60 31.44 49.27
C SER A 3 5.53 30.23 48.34
N ARG A 4 4.86 30.36 47.19
CA ARG A 4 5.25 29.63 45.97
C ARG A 4 5.30 30.56 44.77
N THR A 5 6.44 30.44 44.11
CA THR A 5 7.05 31.24 43.06
C THR A 5 6.33 31.09 41.73
N SER A 6 6.01 32.22 41.10
CA SER A 6 5.65 32.34 39.69
C SER A 6 6.89 32.14 38.82
N GLN A 7 6.91 31.11 37.98
CA GLN A 7 7.89 31.00 36.90
C GLN A 7 7.36 31.72 35.67
N SER A 8 8.09 32.76 35.25
CA SER A 8 7.89 33.53 34.04
C SER A 8 8.20 32.68 32.81
N VAL A 9 7.25 32.62 31.87
CA VAL A 9 7.46 32.14 30.51
C VAL A 9 8.41 33.10 29.81
N LYS A 10 9.64 32.64 29.52
CA LYS A 10 10.57 33.36 28.65
C LYS A 10 10.13 33.17 27.20
N GLN A 11 9.81 34.30 26.58
CA GLN A 11 9.65 34.50 25.15
C GLN A 11 11.00 34.18 24.47
N ILE A 12 11.01 33.23 23.54
CA ILE A 12 12.18 32.91 22.72
C ILE A 12 12.05 33.74 21.44
N ASP A 13 12.90 34.75 21.31
CA ASP A 13 13.13 35.45 20.05
C ASP A 13 13.87 34.50 19.10
N ALA A 14 13.22 34.15 18.00
CA ALA A 14 13.79 33.35 16.92
C ALA A 14 13.98 34.24 15.69
N ASP A 15 15.09 34.98 15.67
CA ASP A 15 15.68 35.56 14.47
C ASP A 15 17.21 35.40 14.58
N GLN A 16 17.71 34.24 14.17
CA GLN A 16 19.09 34.12 13.72
C GLN A 16 19.09 33.47 12.33
N PRO A 17 19.82 34.06 11.36
CA PRO A 17 19.94 33.48 10.03
C PRO A 17 20.71 32.16 10.14
N ILE A 18 20.07 31.09 9.69
CA ILE A 18 20.70 29.77 9.51
C ILE A 18 21.89 29.96 8.58
N GLN A 19 23.11 29.85 9.11
CA GLN A 19 24.31 29.72 8.30
C GLN A 19 24.24 28.38 7.58
N ASN A 20 23.97 28.43 6.28
CA ASN A 20 24.11 27.28 5.37
C ASN A 20 25.53 26.71 5.51
N THR A 21 25.60 25.52 6.12
CA THR A 21 26.82 24.73 6.26
C THR A 21 27.35 24.34 4.88
N SER A 22 28.68 24.31 4.73
CA SER A 22 29.40 24.20 3.45
C SER A 22 29.22 22.89 2.66
N GLU A 23 28.28 22.02 3.03
CA GLU A 23 28.03 20.74 2.35
C GLU A 23 27.14 20.90 1.10
N ASP A 24 26.09 21.73 1.16
CA ASP A 24 25.24 22.01 -0.01
C ASP A 24 26.04 22.67 -1.14
N GLY A 25 27.04 23.47 -0.79
CA GLY A 25 27.96 24.09 -1.74
C GLY A 25 28.88 23.08 -2.44
N LYS A 26 29.19 21.93 -1.82
CA LYS A 26 29.99 20.87 -2.45
C LYS A 26 29.15 20.06 -3.43
N LEU A 27 27.91 19.74 -3.06
CA LEU A 27 26.95 19.03 -3.92
C LEU A 27 26.59 19.86 -5.17
N LEU A 28 26.33 21.17 -5.00
CA LEU A 28 26.04 22.04 -6.14
C LEU A 28 27.24 22.17 -7.11
N LYS A 29 28.46 22.10 -6.57
CA LYS A 29 29.69 22.22 -7.35
C LYS A 29 30.03 20.93 -8.09
N SER A 30 29.75 19.76 -7.51
CA SER A 30 29.87 18.47 -8.20
C SER A 30 28.83 18.33 -9.32
N VAL A 31 27.57 18.76 -9.09
CA VAL A 31 26.51 18.79 -10.11
C VAL A 31 26.87 19.71 -11.28
N ARG A 32 27.42 20.91 -11.03
CA ARG A 32 27.88 21.81 -12.10
C ARG A 32 29.03 21.23 -12.91
N LYS A 33 29.99 20.57 -12.26
CA LYS A 33 31.12 19.91 -12.94
C LYS A 33 30.63 18.74 -13.81
N PHE A 34 29.62 18.00 -13.34
CA PHE A 34 28.97 16.94 -14.10
C PHE A 34 28.21 17.48 -15.32
N GLN A 35 27.47 18.58 -15.18
CA GLN A 35 26.80 19.23 -16.32
C GLN A 35 27.80 19.68 -17.40
N GLN A 36 28.98 20.18 -16.99
CA GLN A 36 30.05 20.54 -17.94
C GLN A 36 30.63 19.32 -18.66
N ILE A 37 30.84 18.20 -17.97
CA ILE A 37 31.33 16.95 -18.58
C ILE A 37 30.26 16.34 -19.51
N SER A 38 29.00 16.36 -19.10
CA SER A 38 27.87 15.87 -19.90
C SER A 38 27.67 16.68 -21.18
N GLN A 39 27.85 18.01 -21.12
CA GLN A 39 27.83 18.89 -22.29
C GLN A 39 28.99 18.59 -23.26
N LEU A 40 30.17 18.22 -22.76
CA LEU A 40 31.30 17.82 -23.62
C LEU A 40 31.05 16.47 -24.33
N LEU A 41 30.29 15.57 -23.71
CA LEU A 41 29.98 14.25 -24.26
C LEU A 41 28.80 14.23 -25.24
N THR A 42 27.91 15.23 -25.19
CA THR A 42 26.72 15.31 -26.06
C THR A 42 26.97 15.95 -27.43
N VAL A 43 28.11 16.58 -27.66
CA VAL A 43 28.43 17.30 -28.91
C VAL A 43 28.72 16.36 -30.11
N ASN A 44 28.89 15.04 -29.91
CA ASN A 44 29.34 14.12 -30.97
C ASN A 44 28.35 13.00 -31.35
N ALA A 45 27.05 13.09 -31.02
CA ALA A 45 26.08 12.07 -31.43
C ALA A 45 25.36 12.44 -32.75
N PRO A 46 25.45 11.65 -33.83
CA PRO A 46 24.76 11.94 -35.09
C PRO A 46 23.24 11.70 -34.96
N THR A 47 22.47 12.73 -35.30
CA THR A 47 21.00 12.73 -35.28
C THR A 47 20.45 11.90 -36.45
N ARG A 48 19.67 10.86 -36.15
CA ARG A 48 18.96 10.06 -37.17
C ARG A 48 17.47 10.44 -37.16
N THR A 49 17.00 11.06 -38.24
CA THR A 49 15.60 11.46 -38.43
C THR A 49 14.74 10.25 -38.78
N LEU A 50 13.66 10.03 -38.05
CA LEU A 50 12.59 9.07 -38.37
C LEU A 50 11.44 9.78 -39.12
N PRO A 51 10.72 9.08 -40.00
CA PRO A 51 9.66 9.67 -40.82
C PRO A 51 8.38 9.95 -40.01
N ALA A 52 7.70 11.03 -40.38
CA ALA A 52 6.43 11.45 -39.79
C ALA A 52 5.30 10.48 -40.14
N TYR A 53 4.55 10.05 -39.13
CA TYR A 53 3.36 9.22 -39.27
C TYR A 53 2.12 10.13 -39.31
N GLN A 54 1.34 10.07 -40.39
CA GLN A 54 0.05 10.76 -40.51
C GLN A 54 -1.06 9.89 -39.90
N LEU A 55 -1.82 10.46 -38.97
CA LEU A 55 -2.97 9.82 -38.32
C LEU A 55 -4.25 10.24 -39.04
N ASP A 56 -5.05 9.27 -39.50
CA ASP A 56 -6.38 9.51 -40.07
C ASP A 56 -7.37 9.98 -39.00
N SER A 57 -7.99 11.14 -39.24
CA SER A 57 -9.00 11.73 -38.37
C SER A 57 -10.40 11.24 -38.73
N ALA A 58 -10.99 10.38 -37.90
CA ALA A 58 -12.43 10.10 -37.95
C ALA A 58 -13.24 11.26 -37.31
N PRO A 59 -14.46 11.56 -37.79
CA PRO A 59 -15.25 12.67 -37.29
C PRO A 59 -15.79 12.38 -35.88
N LEU A 60 -15.39 13.22 -34.93
CA LEU A 60 -15.88 13.20 -33.55
C LEU A 60 -17.32 13.74 -33.49
N LYS A 61 -18.20 13.01 -32.78
CA LYS A 61 -19.53 13.47 -32.42
C LYS A 61 -19.44 14.79 -31.64
N GLU A 62 -20.28 15.75 -32.00
CA GLU A 62 -20.40 17.04 -31.32
C GLU A 62 -20.73 16.85 -29.83
N TYR A 63 -19.73 17.16 -29.01
CA TYR A 63 -19.75 17.14 -27.56
C TYR A 63 -20.16 18.53 -27.07
N ASN A 64 -21.21 18.62 -26.26
CA ASN A 64 -21.75 19.89 -25.78
C ASN A 64 -20.99 20.37 -24.52
N PRO A 65 -20.05 21.33 -24.63
CA PRO A 65 -19.04 21.59 -23.59
C PRO A 65 -19.58 22.37 -22.38
N GLN A 66 -20.66 23.14 -22.56
CA GLN A 66 -21.12 24.10 -21.56
C GLN A 66 -21.81 23.47 -20.35
N LYS A 67 -22.34 22.25 -20.47
CA LYS A 67 -22.95 21.53 -19.33
C LYS A 67 -21.94 20.71 -18.51
N GLN A 68 -20.73 20.50 -19.02
CA GLN A 68 -19.62 19.86 -18.31
C GLN A 68 -18.68 20.87 -17.65
N LEU A 69 -18.59 22.11 -18.16
CA LEU A 69 -17.71 23.13 -17.59
C LEU A 69 -17.99 23.44 -16.10
N SER A 70 -19.26 23.50 -15.68
CA SER A 70 -19.60 23.75 -14.26
C SER A 70 -19.38 22.55 -13.33
N LYS A 71 -19.25 21.32 -13.89
CA LYS A 71 -18.83 20.11 -13.16
C LYS A 71 -17.32 19.83 -13.26
N GLN A 72 -16.64 20.39 -14.27
CA GLN A 72 -15.20 20.24 -14.47
C GLN A 72 -14.41 21.13 -13.52
N ILE A 73 -14.91 22.34 -13.21
CA ILE A 73 -14.22 23.27 -12.30
C ILE A 73 -14.00 22.64 -10.92
N THR A 74 -14.97 21.88 -10.37
CA THR A 74 -14.79 21.17 -9.09
C THR A 74 -13.93 19.91 -9.22
N PHE A 75 -13.88 19.26 -10.39
CA PHE A 75 -13.06 18.06 -10.59
C PHE A 75 -11.58 18.38 -10.81
N ASP A 76 -11.28 19.48 -11.48
CA ASP A 76 -9.90 19.96 -11.65
C ASP A 76 -9.35 20.48 -10.32
N GLU A 77 -10.14 21.24 -9.55
CA GLU A 77 -9.77 21.65 -8.18
C GLU A 77 -9.51 20.44 -7.27
N VAL A 78 -10.37 19.42 -7.36
CA VAL A 78 -10.18 18.16 -6.63
C VAL A 78 -8.92 17.41 -7.11
N ASN A 79 -8.65 17.36 -8.41
CA ASN A 79 -7.46 16.69 -8.91
C ASN A 79 -6.20 17.44 -8.48
N ASP A 80 -6.23 18.77 -8.46
CA ASP A 80 -5.14 19.60 -7.96
C ASP A 80 -4.94 19.39 -6.47
N GLU A 81 -6.01 19.28 -5.67
CA GLU A 81 -5.93 18.87 -4.27
C GLU A 81 -5.32 17.47 -4.12
N GLU A 82 -5.78 16.50 -4.91
CA GLU A 82 -5.28 15.11 -4.87
C GLU A 82 -3.80 15.01 -5.30
N LEU A 83 -3.33 15.91 -6.16
CA LEU A 83 -1.91 16.06 -6.54
C LEU A 83 -1.10 16.75 -5.44
N GLN A 84 -1.64 17.78 -4.82
CA GLN A 84 -1.02 18.44 -3.67
C GLN A 84 -0.98 17.54 -2.44
N ARG A 85 -1.87 16.54 -2.37
CA ARG A 85 -1.96 15.57 -1.29
C ARG A 85 -0.99 14.42 -1.49
N TYR A 86 0.25 14.62 -1.03
CA TYR A 86 1.26 13.56 -1.03
C TYR A 86 1.43 12.88 0.33
N LYS A 87 1.05 13.53 1.45
CA LYS A 87 1.02 12.94 2.79
C LYS A 87 -0.37 12.39 3.12
N ALA A 88 -0.42 11.11 3.50
CA ALA A 88 -1.62 10.50 4.03
C ALA A 88 -1.65 10.70 5.56
N GLU A 89 -2.79 11.14 6.08
CA GLU A 89 -3.01 11.39 7.50
C GLU A 89 -4.21 10.58 7.98
N TRP A 90 -4.23 10.25 9.27
CA TRP A 90 -5.32 9.54 9.93
C TRP A 90 -6.03 10.46 10.91
N HIS A 91 -7.32 10.67 10.70
CA HIS A 91 -8.16 11.53 11.52
C HIS A 91 -9.07 10.69 12.44
N TRP A 92 -8.74 10.63 13.74
CA TRP A 92 -9.46 9.80 14.73
C TRP A 92 -10.88 10.31 15.01
N ASP A 93 -11.06 11.62 15.06
CA ASP A 93 -12.36 12.28 15.20
C ASP A 93 -13.31 11.89 14.07
N VAL A 94 -12.83 11.94 12.84
CA VAL A 94 -13.56 11.52 11.63
C VAL A 94 -13.82 10.02 11.66
N PHE A 95 -12.83 9.21 12.07
CA PHE A 95 -13.00 7.77 12.20
C PHE A 95 -14.19 7.43 13.12
N PHE A 96 -14.23 7.98 14.34
CA PHE A 96 -15.29 7.68 15.31
C PHE A 96 -16.64 8.28 14.89
N GLU A 97 -16.66 9.48 14.29
CA GLU A 97 -17.88 10.10 13.74
C GLU A 97 -18.53 9.18 12.70
N PHE A 98 -17.76 8.75 11.69
CA PHE A 98 -18.29 7.90 10.64
C PHE A 98 -18.57 6.48 11.12
N LEU A 99 -17.78 5.93 12.05
CA LEU A 99 -18.06 4.63 12.67
C LEU A 99 -19.42 4.65 13.37
N PHE A 100 -19.69 5.71 14.15
CA PHE A 100 -20.98 5.89 14.81
C PHE A 100 -22.14 5.93 13.82
N TYR A 101 -22.02 6.67 12.71
CA TYR A 101 -23.06 6.74 11.68
C TYR A 101 -23.34 5.37 11.05
N HIS A 102 -22.31 4.58 10.75
CA HIS A 102 -22.48 3.26 10.14
C HIS A 102 -23.03 2.23 11.13
N ILE A 103 -22.62 2.27 12.40
CA ILE A 103 -23.22 1.43 13.45
C ILE A 103 -24.71 1.78 13.62
N LEU A 104 -25.03 3.08 13.67
CA LEU A 104 -26.40 3.56 13.79
C LEU A 104 -27.27 3.09 12.61
N PHE A 105 -26.75 3.12 11.39
CA PHE A 105 -27.45 2.61 10.21
C PHE A 105 -27.56 1.08 10.25
N PHE A 106 -26.46 0.33 10.34
CA PHE A 106 -26.51 -1.12 10.13
C PHE A 106 -27.11 -1.92 11.29
N ILE A 107 -27.01 -1.43 12.53
CA ILE A 107 -27.46 -2.18 13.71
C ILE A 107 -28.81 -1.66 14.22
N PHE A 108 -29.01 -0.33 14.27
CA PHE A 108 -30.14 0.24 15.01
C PHE A 108 -31.28 0.72 14.11
N LEU A 109 -31.04 1.70 13.22
CA LEU A 109 -32.10 2.47 12.57
C LEU A 109 -32.29 2.18 11.07
N GLY A 110 -31.26 1.72 10.38
CA GLY A 110 -31.34 1.48 8.94
C GLY A 110 -31.73 2.73 8.15
N PRO A 111 -32.62 2.60 7.14
CA PRO A 111 -33.14 3.75 6.39
C PRO A 111 -33.78 4.84 7.27
N PHE A 112 -34.27 4.51 8.47
CA PHE A 112 -34.85 5.49 9.39
C PHE A 112 -33.80 6.40 10.05
N VAL A 113 -32.50 6.12 9.89
CA VAL A 113 -31.43 7.01 10.36
C VAL A 113 -31.59 8.44 9.82
N VAL A 114 -32.19 8.58 8.63
CA VAL A 114 -32.45 9.87 8.00
C VAL A 114 -33.33 10.75 8.89
N LEU A 115 -34.31 10.17 9.61
CA LEU A 115 -35.18 10.93 10.51
C LEU A 115 -34.44 11.50 11.72
N VAL A 116 -33.36 10.85 12.16
CA VAL A 116 -32.55 11.28 13.30
C VAL A 116 -31.45 12.25 12.87
N LEU A 117 -30.82 11.97 11.72
CA LEU A 117 -29.62 12.67 11.26
C LEU A 117 -29.87 13.73 10.17
N PHE A 118 -31.12 14.00 9.78
CA PHE A 118 -31.41 14.98 8.71
C PHE A 118 -30.91 16.40 9.02
N LYS A 119 -30.92 16.81 10.29
CA LYS A 119 -30.51 18.16 10.73
C LYS A 119 -29.01 18.26 10.99
N TYR A 120 -28.42 17.22 11.58
CA TYR A 120 -26.99 17.14 11.86
C TYR A 120 -26.57 15.68 11.69
N PRO A 121 -25.66 15.35 10.75
CA PRO A 121 -24.77 16.22 9.97
C PRO A 121 -25.39 16.83 8.69
N GLY A 122 -26.61 16.45 8.30
CA GLY A 122 -27.29 16.98 7.12
C GLY A 122 -27.56 15.92 6.04
N ILE A 123 -28.58 16.17 5.19
CA ILE A 123 -29.03 15.21 4.17
C ILE A 123 -27.97 14.92 3.09
N ILE A 124 -27.08 15.87 2.84
CA ILE A 124 -26.01 15.75 1.83
C ILE A 124 -25.02 14.66 2.24
N LEU A 125 -24.57 14.66 3.49
CA LEU A 125 -23.66 13.61 3.97
C LEU A 125 -24.35 12.23 3.94
N LEU A 126 -25.63 12.15 4.30
CA LEU A 126 -26.39 10.88 4.25
C LEU A 126 -26.52 10.33 2.82
N LYS A 127 -26.70 11.21 1.82
CA LYS A 127 -26.65 10.82 0.40
C LYS A 127 -25.27 10.28 0.02
N ASN A 128 -24.20 10.98 0.41
CA ASN A 128 -22.83 10.59 0.08
C ASN A 128 -22.40 9.29 0.78
N MET A 129 -22.91 9.00 1.97
CA MET A 129 -22.72 7.71 2.67
C MET A 129 -23.58 6.58 2.11
N ARG A 130 -24.50 6.87 1.17
CA ARG A 130 -25.48 5.93 0.59
C ARG A 130 -26.50 5.41 1.60
N PHE A 131 -26.80 6.22 2.62
CA PHE A 131 -27.92 5.96 3.53
C PHE A 131 -29.24 6.51 2.98
N PHE A 132 -29.16 7.32 1.92
CA PHE A 132 -30.28 7.94 1.24
C PHE A 132 -29.98 8.03 -0.26
N LYS A 133 -31.01 8.07 -1.12
CA LYS A 133 -30.98 8.01 -2.61
C LYS A 133 -30.90 6.59 -3.19
N HIS A 134 -31.75 6.33 -4.19
CA HIS A 134 -31.79 5.07 -4.93
C HIS A 134 -30.45 4.78 -5.60
N SER A 135 -29.78 3.73 -5.13
CA SER A 135 -28.52 3.22 -5.67
C SER A 135 -28.37 1.75 -5.27
N SER A 136 -27.61 0.96 -6.04
CA SER A 136 -27.32 -0.44 -5.67
C SER A 136 -26.69 -0.54 -4.28
N ALA A 137 -25.78 0.38 -3.95
CA ALA A 137 -25.16 0.46 -2.63
C ALA A 137 -26.18 0.69 -1.50
N PHE A 138 -27.15 1.60 -1.68
CA PHE A 138 -28.21 1.84 -0.69
C PHE A 138 -29.04 0.58 -0.43
N TYR A 139 -29.47 -0.12 -1.49
CA TYR A 139 -30.24 -1.36 -1.33
C TYR A 139 -29.44 -2.45 -0.64
N MET A 140 -28.16 -2.57 -0.99
CA MET A 140 -27.26 -3.58 -0.42
C MET A 140 -26.95 -3.31 1.06
N GLN A 141 -26.86 -2.04 1.46
CA GLN A 141 -26.74 -1.63 2.86
C GLN A 141 -28.06 -1.84 3.63
N THR A 142 -29.20 -1.52 3.00
CA THR A 142 -30.52 -1.73 3.58
C THR A 142 -30.80 -3.21 3.81
N PHE A 143 -30.37 -4.09 2.90
CA PHE A 143 -30.47 -5.53 3.05
C PHE A 143 -29.69 -6.03 4.28
N LEU A 144 -28.46 -5.53 4.52
CA LEU A 144 -27.70 -5.86 5.74
C LEU A 144 -28.44 -5.44 7.01
N TRP A 145 -29.02 -4.24 7.00
CA TRP A 145 -29.82 -3.77 8.14
C TRP A 145 -31.08 -4.61 8.34
N ILE A 146 -31.82 -4.95 7.28
CA ILE A 146 -33.01 -5.81 7.38
C ILE A 146 -32.64 -7.14 8.04
N GLY A 147 -31.53 -7.76 7.63
CA GLY A 147 -31.10 -9.01 8.25
C GLY A 147 -30.68 -8.86 9.71
N SER A 148 -29.94 -7.80 10.02
CA SER A 148 -29.57 -7.45 11.41
C SER A 148 -30.79 -7.22 12.30
N ALA A 149 -31.75 -6.42 11.82
CA ALA A 149 -32.96 -6.05 12.54
C ALA A 149 -33.92 -7.24 12.69
N LEU A 150 -34.14 -8.03 11.64
CA LEU A 150 -34.98 -9.23 11.71
C LEU A 150 -34.37 -10.29 12.62
N GLY A 151 -33.05 -10.51 12.55
CA GLY A 151 -32.36 -11.44 13.45
C GLY A 151 -32.44 -11.01 14.92
N GLY A 152 -32.20 -9.72 15.18
CA GLY A 152 -32.22 -9.16 16.54
C GLY A 152 -33.62 -9.04 17.14
N LEU A 153 -34.57 -8.41 16.44
CA LEU A 153 -35.93 -8.17 16.96
C LEU A 153 -36.70 -9.47 17.17
N MET A 154 -36.59 -10.43 16.25
CA MET A 154 -37.34 -11.68 16.37
C MET A 154 -36.88 -12.53 17.55
N TYR A 155 -35.60 -12.44 17.93
CA TYR A 155 -35.09 -13.10 19.13
C TYR A 155 -35.77 -12.61 20.41
N PHE A 156 -36.08 -11.31 20.50
CA PHE A 156 -36.75 -10.75 21.68
C PHE A 156 -38.28 -10.88 21.64
N ILE A 157 -38.87 -11.00 20.44
CA ILE A 157 -40.33 -11.11 20.29
C ILE A 157 -40.81 -12.55 20.48
N GLN A 158 -39.99 -13.55 20.14
CA GLN A 158 -40.40 -14.95 20.20
C GLN A 158 -39.70 -15.72 21.31
N ASP A 159 -40.50 -16.34 22.18
CA ASP A 159 -40.02 -17.14 23.32
C ASP A 159 -39.18 -18.36 22.90
N LYS A 160 -39.29 -18.81 21.64
CA LYS A 160 -38.58 -19.97 21.08
C LYS A 160 -37.86 -19.63 19.77
N SER A 161 -36.97 -18.64 19.81
CA SER A 161 -36.14 -18.31 18.65
C SER A 161 -35.11 -19.42 18.35
N VAL A 162 -35.08 -19.89 17.10
CA VAL A 162 -34.04 -20.78 16.57
C VAL A 162 -32.66 -20.10 16.49
N ILE A 163 -32.65 -18.78 16.33
CA ILE A 163 -31.42 -17.99 16.34
C ILE A 163 -31.04 -17.72 17.79
N THR A 164 -29.81 -18.06 18.16
CA THR A 164 -29.27 -17.82 19.50
C THR A 164 -28.76 -16.39 19.65
N LEU A 165 -28.72 -15.89 20.89
CA LEU A 165 -28.13 -14.58 21.19
C LEU A 165 -26.68 -14.48 20.69
N THR A 166 -25.92 -15.57 20.80
CA THR A 166 -24.54 -15.69 20.33
C THR A 166 -24.40 -15.34 18.86
N GLU A 167 -25.30 -15.82 18.02
CA GLU A 167 -25.24 -15.56 16.58
C GLU A 167 -25.62 -14.13 16.24
N ILE A 168 -26.54 -13.54 17.00
CA ILE A 168 -26.89 -12.12 16.85
C ILE A 168 -25.67 -11.27 17.18
N ILE A 169 -24.99 -11.58 18.29
CA ILE A 169 -23.73 -10.93 18.68
C ILE A 169 -22.67 -11.13 17.59
N PHE A 170 -22.56 -12.33 17.02
CA PHE A 170 -21.61 -12.65 15.97
C PHE A 170 -21.87 -11.87 14.67
N MET A 171 -23.13 -11.81 14.24
CA MET A 171 -23.56 -11.01 13.11
C MET A 171 -23.29 -9.52 13.36
N TRP A 172 -23.60 -9.01 14.55
CA TRP A 172 -23.31 -7.62 14.93
C TRP A 172 -21.82 -7.33 14.98
N PHE A 173 -20.99 -8.29 15.41
CA PHE A 173 -19.54 -8.18 15.34
C PHE A 173 -19.05 -8.10 13.89
N ALA A 174 -19.57 -8.93 12.99
CA ALA A 174 -19.22 -8.90 11.56
C ALA A 174 -19.63 -7.57 10.91
N ILE A 175 -20.82 -7.07 11.22
CA ILE A 175 -21.32 -5.75 10.77
C ILE A 175 -20.48 -4.61 11.35
N SER A 176 -20.09 -4.69 12.61
CA SER A 176 -19.22 -3.69 13.25
C SER A 176 -17.84 -3.67 12.60
N THR A 177 -17.27 -4.84 12.32
CA THR A 177 -15.99 -4.98 11.61
C THR A 177 -16.07 -4.36 10.22
N ARG A 178 -17.16 -4.59 9.48
CA ARG A 178 -17.42 -3.91 8.20
C ARG A 178 -17.52 -2.39 8.36
N SER A 179 -18.20 -1.93 9.41
CA SER A 179 -18.35 -0.50 9.72
C SER A 179 -17.00 0.16 10.01
N VAL A 180 -16.09 -0.54 10.68
CA VAL A 180 -14.71 -0.10 10.89
C VAL A 180 -13.97 0.06 9.56
N VAL A 181 -14.06 -0.90 8.63
CA VAL A 181 -13.42 -0.77 7.31
C VAL A 181 -13.93 0.46 6.57
N ILE A 182 -15.24 0.70 6.62
CA ILE A 182 -15.86 1.88 5.99
C ILE A 182 -15.41 3.17 6.69
N ALA A 183 -15.36 3.20 8.02
CA ALA A 183 -14.88 4.35 8.77
C ALA A 183 -13.40 4.68 8.48
N ALA A 184 -12.55 3.65 8.32
CA ALA A 184 -11.14 3.81 7.95
C ALA A 184 -10.95 4.50 6.59
N LYS A 185 -11.88 4.30 5.63
CA LYS A 185 -11.90 5.07 4.38
C LYS A 185 -11.99 6.57 4.69
N TYR A 186 -12.98 6.99 5.48
CA TYR A 186 -13.21 8.40 5.78
C TYR A 186 -12.09 9.01 6.63
N ALA A 187 -11.56 8.25 7.58
CA ALA A 187 -10.46 8.67 8.44
C ALA A 187 -9.18 9.02 7.67
N THR A 188 -9.03 8.51 6.44
CA THR A 188 -7.88 8.77 5.56
C THR A 188 -8.22 9.73 4.42
N LEU A 189 -9.34 10.45 4.46
CA LEU A 189 -9.63 11.55 3.56
C LEU A 189 -9.01 12.85 4.08
N SER A 190 -8.69 13.79 3.20
CA SER A 190 -8.24 15.13 3.61
C SER A 190 -9.39 15.89 4.27
N THR A 191 -9.08 16.88 5.09
CA THR A 191 -10.08 17.75 5.72
C THR A 191 -10.95 18.48 4.69
N ALA A 192 -10.38 18.91 3.57
CA ALA A 192 -11.12 19.51 2.46
C ALA A 192 -12.03 18.50 1.76
N ARG A 193 -11.57 17.27 1.50
CA ARG A 193 -12.42 16.19 0.97
C ARG A 193 -13.56 15.83 1.94
N ILE A 194 -13.29 15.75 3.25
CA ILE A 194 -14.32 15.54 4.28
C ILE A 194 -15.35 16.67 4.27
N LYS A 195 -14.88 17.93 4.16
CA LYS A 195 -15.76 19.09 4.03
C LYS A 195 -16.66 18.94 2.79
N LEU A 196 -16.10 18.54 1.65
CA LEU A 196 -16.86 18.28 0.43
C LEU A 196 -17.92 17.19 0.61
N TYR A 197 -17.59 16.08 1.29
CA TYR A 197 -18.57 15.05 1.66
C TYR A 197 -19.73 15.59 2.51
N LYS A 198 -19.48 16.62 3.33
CA LYS A 198 -20.48 17.25 4.20
C LYS A 198 -21.27 18.35 3.48
N THR A 199 -20.68 19.06 2.52
CA THR A 199 -21.27 20.25 1.89
C THR A 199 -21.86 20.03 0.52
N GLU A 200 -21.37 19.08 -0.27
CA GLU A 200 -21.74 18.90 -1.68
C GLU A 200 -22.10 17.44 -2.02
N GLU A 201 -23.03 17.24 -2.95
CA GLU A 201 -23.38 15.91 -3.44
C GLU A 201 -22.31 15.42 -4.43
N LEU A 202 -21.58 14.36 -4.06
CA LEU A 202 -20.46 13.89 -4.86
C LEU A 202 -20.91 13.06 -6.07
N PRO A 203 -20.20 13.16 -7.22
CA PRO A 203 -20.45 12.27 -8.35
C PRO A 203 -20.06 10.82 -8.04
N GLU A 204 -20.71 9.86 -8.70
CA GLU A 204 -20.48 8.42 -8.47
C GLU A 204 -19.02 8.00 -8.71
N GLU A 205 -18.39 8.56 -9.74
CA GLU A 205 -17.00 8.28 -10.11
C GLU A 205 -16.03 8.60 -8.96
N MET A 206 -16.25 9.74 -8.29
CA MET A 206 -15.45 10.16 -7.15
C MET A 206 -15.65 9.25 -5.94
N PHE A 207 -16.88 8.81 -5.71
CA PHE A 207 -17.19 7.86 -4.64
C PHE A 207 -16.51 6.50 -4.87
N SER A 208 -16.56 6.00 -6.10
CA SER A 208 -15.91 4.74 -6.51
C SER A 208 -14.39 4.84 -6.38
N PHE A 209 -13.81 5.98 -6.77
CA PHE A 209 -12.39 6.24 -6.60
C PHE A 209 -12.00 6.29 -5.11
N ASP A 210 -12.76 7.01 -4.27
CA ASP A 210 -12.48 7.13 -2.83
C ASP A 210 -12.65 5.82 -2.08
N LEU A 211 -13.54 4.94 -2.57
CA LEU A 211 -13.67 3.59 -2.06
C LEU A 211 -12.33 2.83 -2.22
N MET A 212 -11.53 3.18 -3.24
CA MET A 212 -10.20 2.61 -3.52
C MET A 212 -10.20 1.09 -3.55
N PHE A 213 -11.33 0.43 -3.76
CA PHE A 213 -11.37 -1.02 -3.87
C PHE A 213 -11.10 -1.42 -5.32
N GLN A 214 -11.94 -0.99 -6.27
CA GLN A 214 -11.82 -1.42 -7.66
C GLN A 214 -10.60 -0.82 -8.36
N ASP A 215 -10.44 0.51 -8.35
CA ASP A 215 -9.31 1.17 -9.03
C ASP A 215 -7.95 0.75 -8.46
N TRP A 216 -7.87 0.56 -7.14
CA TRP A 216 -6.66 0.05 -6.49
C TRP A 216 -6.41 -1.42 -6.84
N PHE A 217 -7.46 -2.22 -6.97
CA PHE A 217 -7.26 -3.61 -7.35
C PHE A 217 -6.82 -3.72 -8.81
N GLU A 218 -7.48 -2.97 -9.70
CA GLU A 218 -7.23 -2.96 -11.15
C GLU A 218 -5.94 -2.23 -11.54
N GLN A 219 -5.45 -1.33 -10.67
CA GLN A 219 -4.26 -0.51 -10.92
C GLN A 219 -4.46 0.36 -12.16
N SER A 220 -5.55 1.14 -12.17
CA SER A 220 -5.85 2.06 -13.27
C SER A 220 -4.68 3.02 -13.52
N SER A 221 -4.56 3.53 -14.75
CA SER A 221 -3.47 4.46 -15.13
C SER A 221 -3.44 5.70 -14.23
N LYS A 222 -4.61 6.14 -13.74
CA LYS A 222 -4.75 7.21 -12.74
C LYS A 222 -4.08 6.82 -11.41
N VAL A 223 -4.40 5.66 -10.85
CA VAL A 223 -3.81 5.18 -9.59
C VAL A 223 -2.29 4.99 -9.72
N LEU A 224 -1.87 4.36 -10.82
CA LEU A 224 -0.45 4.15 -11.13
C LEU A 224 0.33 5.46 -11.15
N PHE A 225 -0.20 6.49 -11.82
CA PHE A 225 0.46 7.80 -11.86
C PHE A 225 0.42 8.50 -10.50
N LEU A 226 -0.75 8.58 -9.86
CA LEU A 226 -0.91 9.33 -8.61
C LEU A 226 -0.01 8.78 -7.50
N GLU A 227 0.10 7.46 -7.35
CA GLU A 227 0.99 6.90 -6.34
C GLU A 227 2.46 7.17 -6.62
N GLN A 228 2.87 7.11 -7.89
CA GLN A 228 4.24 7.47 -8.30
C GLN A 228 4.55 8.93 -8.00
N TYR A 229 3.66 9.83 -8.43
CA TYR A 229 3.81 11.25 -8.21
C TYR A 229 3.84 11.60 -6.72
N ARG A 230 2.93 11.05 -5.92
CA ARG A 230 2.88 11.28 -4.47
C ARG A 230 4.12 10.77 -3.77
N ALA A 231 4.65 9.61 -4.15
CA ALA A 231 5.90 9.12 -3.58
C ALA A 231 7.07 10.05 -3.91
N LEU A 232 7.21 10.49 -5.16
CA LEU A 232 8.22 11.48 -5.55
C LEU A 232 8.12 12.76 -4.71
N ARG A 233 6.90 13.25 -4.48
CA ARG A 233 6.65 14.43 -3.64
C ARG A 233 6.95 14.19 -2.16
N ARG A 234 6.66 13.00 -1.60
CA ARG A 234 7.00 12.63 -0.22
C ARG A 234 8.51 12.61 0.02
N HIS A 235 9.27 12.14 -0.97
CA HIS A 235 10.72 12.04 -0.92
C HIS A 235 11.43 13.28 -1.46
N GLU A 236 10.67 14.33 -1.82
CA GLU A 236 11.21 15.60 -2.38
C GLU A 236 12.10 15.37 -3.63
N GLN A 237 11.75 14.35 -4.42
CA GLN A 237 12.49 13.94 -5.60
C GLN A 237 11.93 14.59 -6.87
N GLU A 238 12.83 14.99 -7.77
CA GLU A 238 12.44 15.54 -9.06
C GLU A 238 12.14 14.43 -10.09
N CYS A 239 11.09 14.63 -10.89
CA CYS A 239 10.76 13.72 -12.00
C CYS A 239 11.87 13.64 -13.06
N SER A 240 12.72 14.67 -13.17
CA SER A 240 13.83 14.77 -14.13
C SER A 240 14.92 13.70 -13.87
N LEU A 241 15.06 13.26 -12.62
CA LEU A 241 16.01 12.24 -12.19
C LEU A 241 15.48 10.83 -12.43
N TYR A 242 14.20 10.67 -12.79
CA TYR A 242 13.56 9.38 -12.91
C TYR A 242 13.81 8.72 -14.29
N LYS A 243 15.10 8.53 -14.63
CA LYS A 243 15.58 8.01 -15.92
C LYS A 243 16.50 6.81 -15.73
N PHE A 244 16.22 5.72 -16.40
CA PHE A 244 17.00 4.48 -16.31
C PHE A 244 17.87 4.24 -17.53
N ASP A 245 19.15 3.95 -17.30
CA ASP A 245 20.05 3.32 -18.27
C ASP A 245 20.38 1.90 -17.77
N PHE A 246 20.54 0.93 -18.66
CA PHE A 246 20.78 -0.46 -18.29
C PHE A 246 22.14 -0.94 -18.81
N LEU A 247 22.82 -1.83 -18.08
CA LEU A 247 24.09 -2.41 -18.55
C LEU A 247 23.92 -3.18 -19.86
N LEU A 248 22.76 -3.79 -20.04
CA LEU A 248 22.35 -4.44 -21.27
C LEU A 248 20.98 -3.90 -21.64
N ASN A 249 20.78 -3.61 -22.93
CA ASN A 249 19.47 -3.21 -23.42
C ASN A 249 18.43 -4.29 -23.07
N PRO A 250 17.25 -3.90 -22.57
CA PRO A 250 16.12 -4.82 -22.42
C PRO A 250 15.87 -5.56 -23.72
N ASN A 251 15.46 -6.83 -23.62
CA ASN A 251 15.07 -7.58 -24.82
C ASN A 251 13.93 -6.85 -25.56
N GLN A 252 13.76 -7.12 -26.85
CA GLN A 252 12.78 -6.39 -27.68
C GLN A 252 11.35 -6.48 -27.12
N ILE A 253 10.97 -7.64 -26.59
CA ILE A 253 9.63 -7.88 -26.01
C ILE A 253 9.40 -7.01 -24.78
N THR A 254 10.35 -6.96 -23.85
CA THR A 254 10.32 -6.14 -22.63
C THR A 254 10.35 -4.66 -23.01
N SER A 255 11.21 -4.26 -23.95
CA SER A 255 11.30 -2.86 -24.42
C SER A 255 9.95 -2.40 -25.00
N GLU A 256 9.31 -3.22 -25.82
CA GLU A 256 7.99 -2.92 -26.39
C GLU A 256 6.88 -2.91 -25.34
N ALA A 257 6.95 -3.82 -24.37
CA ALA A 257 6.01 -3.84 -23.25
C ALA A 257 6.13 -2.59 -22.36
N ILE A 258 7.34 -2.04 -22.17
CA ILE A 258 7.56 -0.77 -21.45
C ILE A 258 6.93 0.39 -22.23
N LYS A 259 7.15 0.45 -23.55
CA LYS A 259 6.58 1.51 -24.41
C LYS A 259 5.05 1.50 -24.42
N THR A 260 4.46 0.32 -24.48
CA THR A 260 3.00 0.13 -24.57
C THR A 260 2.28 0.15 -23.22
N THR A 261 3.02 0.35 -22.12
CA THR A 261 2.42 0.46 -20.78
C THR A 261 1.50 1.69 -20.71
N ASN A 262 0.25 1.48 -20.29
CA ASN A 262 -0.73 2.55 -20.17
C ASN A 262 -0.41 3.47 -18.99
N VAL A 263 0.24 4.59 -19.30
CA VAL A 263 0.48 5.71 -18.38
C VAL A 263 -0.18 7.00 -18.89
N CYS A 264 -1.36 6.90 -19.53
CA CYS A 264 -2.03 8.04 -20.18
C CYS A 264 -2.18 9.26 -19.25
N PHE A 265 -2.51 9.04 -17.97
CA PHE A 265 -2.67 10.14 -17.01
C PHE A 265 -1.35 10.90 -16.74
N TYR A 266 -0.22 10.19 -16.74
CA TYR A 266 1.11 10.82 -16.67
C TYR A 266 1.36 11.70 -17.90
N ILE A 267 1.04 11.19 -19.10
CA ILE A 267 1.25 11.91 -20.36
C ILE A 267 0.41 13.19 -20.37
N GLU A 268 -0.87 13.11 -20.00
CA GLU A 268 -1.76 14.27 -19.91
C GLU A 268 -1.24 15.30 -18.91
N TRP A 269 -0.84 14.87 -17.71
CA TRP A 269 -0.27 15.75 -16.70
C TRP A 269 1.02 16.42 -17.19
N ALA A 270 1.93 15.64 -17.77
CA ALA A 270 3.23 16.14 -18.24
C ALA A 270 3.08 17.11 -19.43
N MET A 271 2.11 16.88 -20.31
CA MET A 271 1.74 17.82 -21.38
C MET A 271 1.22 19.14 -20.81
N LYS A 272 0.33 19.11 -19.80
CA LYS A 272 -0.13 20.32 -19.11
C LYS A 272 1.01 21.11 -18.47
N GLN A 273 2.02 20.41 -17.94
CA GLN A 273 3.23 20.99 -17.36
C GLN A 273 4.31 21.36 -18.39
N GLN A 274 4.03 21.22 -19.69
CA GLN A 274 4.98 21.47 -20.79
C GLN A 274 6.32 20.73 -20.64
N MET A 275 6.28 19.52 -20.07
CA MET A 275 7.48 18.70 -19.91
C MET A 275 7.90 18.12 -21.27
N LYS A 276 9.17 18.29 -21.62
CA LYS A 276 9.74 17.77 -22.87
C LYS A 276 9.98 16.25 -22.87
N GLN A 277 9.84 15.60 -21.72
CA GLN A 277 10.30 14.22 -21.48
C GLN A 277 9.14 13.28 -21.17
N THR A 278 8.14 13.22 -22.06
CA THR A 278 7.00 12.29 -21.93
C THR A 278 7.23 10.96 -22.60
N ASP A 279 8.22 10.87 -23.49
CA ASP A 279 8.46 9.66 -24.27
C ASP A 279 8.92 8.50 -23.37
N PRO A 280 8.51 7.26 -23.70
CA PRO A 280 8.94 6.07 -22.94
C PRO A 280 10.45 5.87 -23.01
N ILE A 281 11.09 6.32 -24.09
CA ILE A 281 12.53 6.33 -24.29
C ILE A 281 12.97 7.77 -24.55
N ILE A 282 13.76 8.32 -23.63
CA ILE A 282 14.29 9.68 -23.66
C ILE A 282 15.68 9.64 -24.29
N GLU A 283 15.92 10.50 -25.28
CA GLU A 283 17.23 10.66 -25.93
C GLU A 283 17.80 9.35 -26.54
N ASN A 284 16.93 8.43 -26.97
CA ASN A 284 17.29 7.09 -27.50
C ASN A 284 18.17 6.22 -26.58
N ARG A 285 18.28 6.60 -25.30
CA ARG A 285 19.18 5.94 -24.34
C ARG A 285 18.47 5.60 -23.04
N TYR A 286 17.71 6.53 -22.50
CA TYR A 286 17.12 6.40 -21.17
C TYR A 286 15.68 5.90 -21.25
N TYR A 287 15.30 5.01 -20.35
CA TYR A 287 13.91 4.61 -20.14
C TYR A 287 13.27 5.52 -19.08
N ASN A 288 12.07 6.01 -19.38
CA ASN A 288 11.30 6.83 -18.44
C ASN A 288 10.83 5.97 -17.25
N GLY A 289 11.15 6.40 -16.02
CA GLY A 289 10.83 5.69 -14.79
C GLY A 289 9.33 5.42 -14.61
N PHE A 290 8.46 6.33 -15.07
CA PHE A 290 7.01 6.13 -15.00
C PHE A 290 6.54 4.91 -15.81
N HIS A 291 7.11 4.74 -17.01
CA HIS A 291 6.83 3.59 -17.86
C HIS A 291 7.44 2.31 -17.30
N VAL A 292 8.67 2.37 -16.79
CA VAL A 292 9.35 1.22 -16.17
C VAL A 292 8.56 0.69 -14.98
N PHE A 293 8.15 1.56 -14.06
CA PHE A 293 7.39 1.15 -12.89
C PHE A 293 5.98 0.67 -13.25
N GLY A 294 5.28 1.39 -14.15
CA GLY A 294 3.97 0.96 -14.65
C GLY A 294 4.02 -0.42 -15.31
N TYR A 295 5.08 -0.72 -16.05
CA TYR A 295 5.32 -2.03 -16.65
C TYR A 295 5.45 -3.11 -15.58
N LEU A 296 6.24 -2.87 -14.52
CA LEU A 296 6.41 -3.82 -13.42
C LEU A 296 5.09 -4.12 -12.70
N VAL A 297 4.32 -3.09 -12.36
CA VAL A 297 3.00 -3.28 -11.72
C VAL A 297 2.04 -4.03 -12.65
N THR A 298 2.02 -3.70 -13.95
CA THR A 298 1.19 -4.39 -14.94
C THR A 298 1.57 -5.87 -15.06
N CYS A 299 2.86 -6.20 -15.04
CA CYS A 299 3.34 -7.58 -15.02
C CYS A 299 2.88 -8.35 -13.78
N TYR A 300 2.93 -7.72 -12.60
CA TYR A 300 2.39 -8.32 -11.38
C TYR A 300 0.90 -8.60 -11.49
N GLN A 301 0.13 -7.62 -11.98
CA GLN A 301 -1.33 -7.72 -12.11
C GLN A 301 -1.75 -8.82 -13.08
N LYS A 302 -1.05 -8.94 -14.22
CA LYS A 302 -1.27 -10.03 -15.20
C LYS A 302 -0.99 -11.40 -14.61
N LYS A 303 0.06 -11.54 -13.78
CA LYS A 303 0.45 -12.82 -13.16
C LYS A 303 -0.49 -13.21 -12.01
N ASN A 304 -1.09 -12.23 -11.33
CA ASN A 304 -1.91 -12.46 -10.13
C ASN A 304 -3.33 -11.91 -10.33
N PRO A 305 -4.17 -12.58 -11.15
CA PRO A 305 -5.48 -12.06 -11.50
C PRO A 305 -6.40 -11.94 -10.28
N GLN A 306 -7.13 -10.84 -10.27
CA GLN A 306 -8.06 -10.45 -9.21
C GLN A 306 -9.19 -11.45 -8.93
N SER A 307 -9.68 -12.07 -10.00
CA SER A 307 -10.80 -13.01 -9.94
C SER A 307 -10.52 -14.21 -9.05
N SER A 308 -9.27 -14.67 -8.99
CA SER A 308 -8.87 -15.78 -8.11
C SER A 308 -9.00 -15.39 -6.64
N LEU A 309 -8.47 -14.22 -6.24
CA LEU A 309 -8.56 -13.74 -4.86
C LEU A 309 -10.03 -13.58 -4.44
N PHE A 310 -10.83 -12.92 -5.27
CA PHE A 310 -12.25 -12.70 -5.00
C PHE A 310 -13.00 -14.02 -4.80
N LYS A 311 -12.76 -15.03 -5.65
CA LYS A 311 -13.35 -16.38 -5.51
C LYS A 311 -12.99 -17.03 -4.18
N TYR A 312 -11.71 -16.98 -3.77
CA TYR A 312 -11.30 -17.53 -2.47
C TYR A 312 -11.98 -16.82 -1.30
N MET A 313 -12.08 -15.49 -1.34
CA MET A 313 -12.72 -14.73 -0.26
C MET A 313 -14.23 -14.97 -0.19
N LEU A 314 -14.89 -15.15 -1.34
CA LEU A 314 -16.30 -15.52 -1.40
C LEU A 314 -16.55 -16.91 -0.78
N ILE A 315 -15.73 -17.90 -1.16
CA ILE A 315 -15.80 -19.26 -0.61
C ILE A 315 -15.56 -19.24 0.90
N LEU A 316 -14.53 -18.50 1.35
CA LEU A 316 -14.22 -18.37 2.77
C LEU A 316 -15.41 -17.77 3.54
N SER A 317 -15.99 -16.69 3.04
CA SER A 317 -17.14 -16.01 3.67
C SER A 317 -18.40 -16.88 3.69
N PHE A 318 -18.58 -17.70 2.66
CA PHE A 318 -19.64 -18.71 2.61
C PHE A 318 -19.49 -19.72 3.76
N PHE A 319 -18.29 -20.26 3.96
CA PHE A 319 -18.00 -21.20 5.05
C PHE A 319 -18.28 -20.59 6.44
N TYR A 320 -17.84 -19.35 6.69
CA TYR A 320 -18.13 -18.65 7.96
C TYR A 320 -19.62 -18.44 8.21
N SER A 321 -20.39 -18.27 7.15
CA SER A 321 -21.81 -17.95 7.28
C SER A 321 -22.67 -19.18 7.42
N ILE A 322 -22.21 -20.32 6.90
CA ILE A 322 -22.92 -21.59 7.00
C ILE A 322 -22.52 -22.40 8.23
N SER A 323 -21.36 -22.14 8.85
CA SER A 323 -20.89 -22.85 10.04
C SER A 323 -21.91 -22.84 11.20
N PRO A 324 -22.58 -21.72 11.57
CA PRO A 324 -23.55 -21.74 12.67
C PRO A 324 -24.79 -22.56 12.33
N THR A 325 -25.15 -22.63 11.05
CA THR A 325 -26.28 -23.42 10.55
C THR A 325 -25.96 -24.92 10.60
N PHE A 326 -24.75 -25.32 10.21
CA PHE A 326 -24.33 -26.72 10.27
C PHE A 326 -24.25 -27.25 11.70
N ILE A 327 -23.70 -26.48 12.63
CA ILE A 327 -23.58 -26.93 14.03
C ILE A 327 -24.98 -27.15 14.64
N ARG A 328 -25.98 -26.40 14.19
CA ARG A 328 -27.38 -26.55 14.63
C ARG A 328 -28.17 -27.62 13.90
N LEU A 329 -27.61 -28.27 12.88
CA LEU A 329 -28.32 -29.34 12.18
C LEU A 329 -28.79 -30.43 13.15
N GLN A 330 -28.00 -30.72 14.20
CA GLN A 330 -28.38 -31.63 15.27
C GLN A 330 -29.67 -31.18 15.99
N HIS A 331 -29.81 -29.89 16.30
CA HIS A 331 -31.02 -29.35 16.92
C HIS A 331 -32.24 -29.44 16.00
N PHE A 332 -32.05 -29.25 14.69
CA PHE A 332 -33.12 -29.38 13.70
C PHE A 332 -33.58 -30.82 13.48
N MET A 333 -32.74 -31.81 13.77
CA MET A 333 -33.16 -33.21 13.74
C MET A 333 -34.13 -33.54 14.88
N GLU A 334 -34.04 -32.83 16.01
CA GLU A 334 -34.92 -33.01 17.16
C GLU A 334 -36.18 -32.14 17.07
N ASN A 335 -36.08 -30.95 16.46
CA ASN A 335 -37.17 -29.99 16.32
C ASN A 335 -37.28 -29.50 14.87
N ILE A 336 -38.38 -29.85 14.19
CA ILE A 336 -38.64 -29.38 12.82
C ILE A 336 -38.82 -27.84 12.87
N PRO A 337 -37.98 -27.06 12.16
CA PRO A 337 -38.08 -25.60 12.16
C PRO A 337 -39.37 -25.16 11.46
N ASP A 338 -40.02 -24.11 12.01
CA ASP A 338 -41.15 -23.48 11.34
C ASP A 338 -40.67 -22.74 10.07
N TRP A 339 -41.58 -22.46 9.13
CA TRP A 339 -41.24 -21.71 7.90
C TRP A 339 -40.64 -20.33 8.22
N GLN A 340 -41.04 -19.72 9.33
CA GLN A 340 -40.47 -18.46 9.82
C GLN A 340 -39.00 -18.61 10.17
N ASP A 341 -38.61 -19.71 10.81
CA ASP A 341 -37.23 -19.99 11.18
C ASP A 341 -36.37 -20.29 9.96
N ILE A 342 -36.92 -20.99 8.96
CA ILE A 342 -36.23 -21.21 7.68
C ILE A 342 -35.90 -19.88 7.00
N ILE A 343 -36.88 -18.97 6.89
CA ILE A 343 -36.66 -17.64 6.30
C ILE A 343 -35.58 -16.88 7.08
N ARG A 344 -35.60 -16.93 8.41
CA ARG A 344 -34.59 -16.27 9.25
C ARG A 344 -33.20 -16.82 9.06
N LEU A 345 -33.04 -18.13 9.00
CA LEU A 345 -31.76 -18.78 8.74
C LEU A 345 -31.20 -18.34 7.38
N ILE A 346 -32.05 -18.27 6.35
CA ILE A 346 -31.67 -17.79 5.02
C ILE A 346 -31.21 -16.32 5.08
N ILE A 347 -31.98 -15.45 5.72
CA ILE A 347 -31.66 -14.02 5.83
C ILE A 347 -30.36 -13.82 6.64
N ASN A 348 -30.22 -14.52 7.78
CA ASN A 348 -29.03 -14.44 8.63
C ASN A 348 -27.78 -14.95 7.90
N PHE A 349 -27.91 -16.03 7.14
CA PHE A 349 -26.85 -16.57 6.30
C PHE A 349 -26.36 -15.52 5.28
N PHE A 350 -27.27 -14.93 4.48
CA PHE A 350 -26.89 -13.95 3.46
C PHE A 350 -26.31 -12.66 4.08
N THR A 351 -26.86 -12.23 5.21
CA THR A 351 -26.40 -11.04 5.94
C THR A 351 -24.99 -11.25 6.49
N SER A 352 -24.76 -12.38 7.15
CA SER A 352 -23.45 -12.78 7.66
C SER A 352 -22.45 -12.92 6.51
N MET A 353 -22.84 -13.57 5.41
CA MET A 353 -21.98 -13.78 4.24
C MET A 353 -21.50 -12.46 3.67
N GLN A 354 -22.40 -11.50 3.52
CA GLN A 354 -22.04 -10.18 3.01
C GLN A 354 -21.18 -9.37 4.01
N ALA A 355 -21.47 -9.47 5.31
CA ALA A 355 -20.70 -8.77 6.35
C ALA A 355 -19.26 -9.31 6.44
N PHE A 356 -19.10 -10.64 6.47
CA PHE A 356 -17.81 -11.30 6.45
C PHE A 356 -17.07 -11.04 5.13
N PHE A 357 -17.75 -11.14 3.99
CA PHE A 357 -17.15 -10.92 2.69
C PHE A 357 -16.48 -9.54 2.60
N GLY A 358 -17.16 -8.48 3.04
CA GLY A 358 -16.58 -7.13 3.05
C GLY A 358 -15.37 -6.96 3.96
N SER A 359 -15.33 -7.65 5.08
CA SER A 359 -14.23 -7.57 6.04
C SER A 359 -13.02 -8.41 5.59
N VAL A 360 -13.29 -9.63 5.14
CA VAL A 360 -12.29 -10.60 4.69
C VAL A 360 -11.62 -10.15 3.38
N ILE A 361 -12.38 -9.61 2.43
CA ILE A 361 -11.78 -9.07 1.19
C ILE A 361 -10.81 -7.93 1.50
N PHE A 362 -11.10 -7.08 2.48
CA PHE A 362 -10.22 -5.98 2.85
C PHE A 362 -8.89 -6.47 3.46
N LEU A 363 -8.93 -7.49 4.34
CA LEU A 363 -7.72 -8.17 4.84
C LEU A 363 -6.90 -8.77 3.71
N ALA A 364 -7.57 -9.48 2.81
CA ALA A 364 -6.93 -10.16 1.70
C ALA A 364 -6.28 -9.19 0.71
N ILE A 365 -6.87 -8.02 0.48
CA ILE A 365 -6.25 -6.97 -0.33
C ILE A 365 -4.99 -6.43 0.37
N GLY A 366 -4.98 -6.27 1.69
CA GLY A 366 -3.77 -5.90 2.44
C GLY A 366 -2.61 -6.87 2.21
N ILE A 367 -2.89 -8.18 2.23
CA ILE A 367 -1.90 -9.23 1.90
C ILE A 367 -1.48 -9.16 0.43
N TYR A 368 -2.44 -8.97 -0.47
CA TYR A 368 -2.19 -8.88 -1.91
C TYR A 368 -1.26 -7.71 -2.22
N ASP A 369 -1.45 -6.56 -1.55
CA ASP A 369 -0.59 -5.40 -1.69
C ASP A 369 0.85 -5.66 -1.21
N PHE A 370 1.03 -6.35 -0.08
CA PHE A 370 2.36 -6.80 0.35
C PHE A 370 3.06 -7.66 -0.70
N ARG A 371 2.34 -8.60 -1.31
CA ARG A 371 2.89 -9.44 -2.38
C ARG A 371 3.29 -8.62 -3.60
N ARG A 372 2.55 -7.57 -3.92
CA ARG A 372 2.92 -6.61 -4.97
C ARG A 372 4.20 -5.85 -4.61
N LYS A 373 4.30 -5.34 -3.37
CA LYS A 373 5.52 -4.68 -2.88
C LYS A 373 6.74 -5.60 -2.92
N PHE A 374 6.64 -6.83 -2.43
CA PHE A 374 7.73 -7.81 -2.51
C PHE A 374 8.15 -8.08 -3.95
N PHE A 375 7.20 -8.22 -4.86
CA PHE A 375 7.52 -8.37 -6.27
C PHE A 375 8.30 -7.17 -6.81
N LEU A 376 7.87 -5.93 -6.50
CA LEU A 376 8.56 -4.71 -6.94
C LEU A 376 9.96 -4.58 -6.33
N LEU A 377 10.10 -4.89 -5.04
CA LEU A 377 11.37 -4.85 -4.33
C LEU A 377 12.33 -5.94 -4.82
N ASP A 378 11.84 -7.15 -5.14
CA ASP A 378 12.63 -8.18 -5.80
C ASP A 378 13.15 -7.71 -7.16
N GLN A 379 12.34 -6.97 -7.94
CA GLN A 379 12.84 -6.35 -9.18
C GLN A 379 13.91 -5.29 -8.91
N CYS A 380 13.79 -4.51 -7.84
CA CYS A 380 14.83 -3.56 -7.44
C CYS A 380 16.13 -4.27 -7.03
N LEU A 381 16.05 -5.45 -6.37
CA LEU A 381 17.23 -6.27 -6.06
C LEU A 381 17.86 -6.85 -7.33
N TYR A 382 17.04 -7.33 -8.27
CA TYR A 382 17.51 -7.81 -9.58
C TYR A 382 18.21 -6.74 -10.41
N MET A 383 17.78 -5.48 -10.28
CA MET A 383 18.40 -4.32 -10.90
C MET A 383 19.80 -4.05 -10.33
N LEU A 384 20.05 -4.30 -9.04
CA LEU A 384 21.38 -4.21 -8.42
C LEU A 384 22.25 -5.44 -8.63
N SER A 385 21.66 -6.61 -8.76
CA SER A 385 22.44 -7.85 -8.82
C SER A 385 23.19 -7.98 -10.14
N ALA A 386 24.53 -7.87 -10.08
CA ALA A 386 25.42 -8.19 -11.19
C ALA A 386 25.60 -9.71 -11.39
N LYS A 387 25.39 -10.49 -10.32
CA LYS A 387 25.44 -11.96 -10.33
C LYS A 387 24.06 -12.53 -10.72
N LYS A 388 24.05 -13.76 -11.22
CA LYS A 388 22.80 -14.53 -11.41
C LYS A 388 22.28 -14.97 -10.04
N VAL A 389 21.39 -14.19 -9.46
CA VAL A 389 20.68 -14.53 -8.22
C VAL A 389 19.25 -14.95 -8.57
N SER A 390 18.62 -15.77 -7.74
CA SER A 390 17.19 -16.05 -7.83
C SER A 390 16.53 -15.58 -6.55
N TYR A 391 15.54 -14.69 -6.66
CA TYR A 391 14.70 -14.25 -5.55
C TYR A 391 13.40 -15.05 -5.54
N PRO A 392 12.77 -15.26 -4.37
CA PRO A 392 11.70 -16.22 -4.22
C PRO A 392 10.38 -15.81 -4.91
N THR A 393 10.08 -14.51 -5.04
CA THR A 393 8.74 -14.09 -5.48
C THR A 393 8.65 -13.82 -6.99
N ALA A 394 9.76 -13.48 -7.62
CA ALA A 394 9.77 -12.97 -8.99
C ALA A 394 10.90 -13.56 -9.84
N LYS A 395 10.68 -13.60 -11.16
CA LYS A 395 11.75 -13.78 -12.14
C LYS A 395 12.27 -12.40 -12.55
N LYS A 396 13.55 -12.29 -12.90
CA LYS A 396 14.12 -11.04 -13.42
C LYS A 396 13.42 -10.63 -14.71
N LEU A 397 12.80 -9.45 -14.73
CA LEU A 397 12.11 -8.91 -15.91
C LEU A 397 12.95 -7.85 -16.65
N ILE A 398 13.66 -7.04 -15.87
CA ILE A 398 14.45 -5.91 -16.35
C ILE A 398 15.94 -6.22 -16.13
N PRO A 399 16.83 -5.78 -17.04
CA PRO A 399 18.27 -5.95 -16.86
C PRO A 399 18.83 -5.23 -15.63
N THR A 400 20.09 -5.52 -15.31
CA THR A 400 20.84 -4.79 -14.27
C THR A 400 21.05 -3.34 -14.71
N ILE A 401 20.90 -2.39 -13.80
CA ILE A 401 21.07 -0.96 -14.10
C ILE A 401 22.52 -0.61 -14.40
N ASN A 402 22.73 0.40 -15.23
CA ASN A 402 24.07 0.92 -15.51
C ASN A 402 24.59 1.73 -14.31
N PHE A 403 25.37 1.09 -13.43
CA PHE A 403 25.99 1.72 -12.25
C PHE A 403 26.98 2.83 -12.60
N ASN A 404 27.48 2.86 -13.84
CA ASN A 404 28.38 3.92 -14.30
C ASN A 404 27.64 5.24 -14.56
N ASN A 405 26.31 5.26 -14.52
CA ASN A 405 25.54 6.49 -14.61
C ASN A 405 24.97 6.86 -13.23
N PRO A 406 25.47 7.92 -12.56
CA PRO A 406 24.92 8.38 -11.28
C PRO A 406 23.43 8.68 -11.33
N GLN A 407 22.93 9.20 -12.46
CA GLN A 407 21.50 9.47 -12.62
C GLN A 407 20.66 8.18 -12.57
N THR A 408 21.17 7.07 -13.11
CA THR A 408 20.50 5.77 -13.04
C THR A 408 20.49 5.22 -11.61
N LEU A 409 21.57 5.41 -10.85
CA LEU A 409 21.62 5.05 -9.43
C LEU A 409 20.56 5.83 -8.63
N GLN A 410 20.41 7.12 -8.90
CA GLN A 410 19.35 7.95 -8.30
C GLN A 410 17.96 7.46 -8.72
N ALA A 411 17.72 7.19 -10.00
CA ALA A 411 16.47 6.62 -10.49
C ALA A 411 16.14 5.27 -9.81
N TRP A 412 17.16 4.45 -9.54
CA TRP A 412 17.01 3.23 -8.78
C TRP A 412 16.65 3.48 -7.30
N SER A 413 17.25 4.49 -6.65
CA SER A 413 16.84 4.87 -5.30
C SER A 413 15.39 5.32 -5.25
N ILE A 414 14.98 6.11 -6.26
CA ILE A 414 13.60 6.60 -6.43
C ILE A 414 12.64 5.40 -6.53
N ILE A 415 12.89 4.45 -7.45
CA ILE A 415 11.98 3.31 -7.63
C ILE A 415 11.93 2.38 -6.41
N ARG A 416 13.05 2.23 -5.68
CA ARG A 416 13.09 1.49 -4.41
C ARG A 416 12.21 2.16 -3.37
N SER A 417 12.41 3.46 -3.14
CA SER A 417 11.64 4.25 -2.16
C SER A 417 10.15 4.21 -2.49
N LEU A 418 9.81 4.42 -3.76
CA LEU A 418 8.48 4.29 -4.31
C LEU A 418 7.88 2.89 -4.07
N SER A 419 8.66 1.82 -4.23
CA SER A 419 8.17 0.44 -4.05
C SER A 419 7.80 0.13 -2.60
N PHE A 420 8.52 0.69 -1.62
CA PHE A 420 8.13 0.63 -0.21
C PHE A 420 6.86 1.44 0.06
N ASP A 421 6.83 2.66 -0.47
CA ASP A 421 5.75 3.63 -0.30
C ASP A 421 4.51 3.37 -1.14
N TYR A 422 4.54 2.37 -2.02
CA TYR A 422 3.47 2.15 -2.98
C TYR A 422 2.16 1.89 -2.25
N GLY A 423 1.12 2.67 -2.56
CA GLY A 423 -0.17 2.53 -1.89
C GLY A 423 -0.18 3.03 -0.46
N GLN A 424 0.65 4.01 -0.09
CA GLN A 424 0.75 4.49 1.29
C GLN A 424 -0.60 4.89 1.90
N THR A 425 -1.48 5.55 1.14
CA THR A 425 -2.83 5.89 1.60
C THR A 425 -3.67 4.65 1.89
N TYR A 426 -3.57 3.62 1.04
CA TYR A 426 -4.26 2.35 1.25
C TYR A 426 -3.66 1.58 2.44
N ASN A 427 -2.33 1.54 2.55
CA ASN A 427 -1.61 0.95 3.65
C ASN A 427 -2.03 1.56 4.99
N LEU A 428 -2.23 2.88 5.06
CA LEU A 428 -2.72 3.54 6.27
C LEU A 428 -4.12 3.05 6.67
N ARG A 429 -5.03 2.84 5.71
CA ARG A 429 -6.37 2.26 5.96
C ARG A 429 -6.26 0.84 6.50
N VAL A 430 -5.43 0.02 5.86
CA VAL A 430 -5.20 -1.38 6.24
C VAL A 430 -4.57 -1.44 7.63
N GLN A 431 -3.56 -0.62 7.91
CA GLN A 431 -2.92 -0.52 9.22
C GLN A 431 -3.93 -0.13 10.29
N GLY A 432 -4.78 0.89 10.06
CA GLY A 432 -5.82 1.28 11.02
C GLY A 432 -6.82 0.15 11.31
N PHE A 433 -7.15 -0.67 10.31
CA PHE A 433 -8.02 -1.83 10.50
C PHE A 433 -7.33 -2.99 11.25
N TYR A 434 -6.14 -3.39 10.81
CA TYR A 434 -5.36 -4.44 11.48
C TYR A 434 -5.01 -4.06 12.92
N SER A 435 -4.82 -2.77 13.17
CA SER A 435 -4.65 -2.18 14.50
C SER A 435 -5.84 -2.49 15.42
N LEU A 436 -7.07 -2.38 14.93
CA LEU A 436 -8.27 -2.70 15.70
C LEU A 436 -8.47 -4.20 15.86
N ILE A 437 -8.19 -4.99 14.82
CA ILE A 437 -8.19 -6.46 14.91
C ILE A 437 -7.15 -6.95 15.90
N PHE A 438 -5.98 -6.32 15.97
CA PHE A 438 -4.95 -6.65 16.94
C PHE A 438 -5.46 -6.46 18.38
N VAL A 439 -6.19 -5.37 18.65
CA VAL A 439 -6.85 -5.16 19.95
C VAL A 439 -7.91 -6.24 20.21
N ALA A 440 -8.72 -6.59 19.20
CA ALA A 440 -9.69 -7.68 19.31
C ALA A 440 -9.01 -9.03 19.62
N ASN A 441 -7.86 -9.31 19.01
CA ASN A 441 -7.09 -10.53 19.28
C ASN A 441 -6.57 -10.57 20.73
N ILE A 442 -6.16 -9.44 21.30
CA ILE A 442 -5.79 -9.38 22.72
C ILE A 442 -6.99 -9.78 23.60
N ILE A 443 -8.18 -9.25 23.29
CA ILE A 443 -9.41 -9.62 24.00
C ILE A 443 -9.70 -11.12 23.84
N PHE A 444 -9.58 -11.68 22.63
CA PHE A 444 -9.76 -13.11 22.41
C PHE A 444 -8.76 -13.97 23.16
N ILE A 445 -7.49 -13.56 23.26
CA ILE A 445 -6.48 -14.27 24.05
C ILE A 445 -6.88 -14.30 25.53
N PHE A 446 -7.29 -13.17 26.11
CA PHE A 446 -7.76 -13.13 27.51
C PHE A 446 -9.03 -13.97 27.72
N LEU A 447 -9.96 -13.92 26.78
CA LEU A 447 -11.16 -14.74 26.81
C LEU A 447 -10.82 -16.24 26.76
N SER A 448 -9.90 -16.65 25.89
CA SER A 448 -9.38 -18.03 25.82
C SER A 448 -8.70 -18.45 27.12
N LEU A 449 -7.92 -17.58 27.75
CA LEU A 449 -7.32 -17.86 29.05
C LEU A 449 -8.37 -18.01 30.16
N GLY A 450 -9.38 -17.15 30.18
CA GLY A 450 -10.50 -17.25 31.10
C GLY A 450 -11.26 -18.58 30.95
N LEU A 451 -11.44 -19.05 29.71
CA LEU A 451 -12.04 -20.35 29.42
C LEU A 451 -11.17 -21.52 29.91
N ILE A 452 -9.87 -21.51 29.59
CA ILE A 452 -8.93 -22.58 30.01
C ILE A 452 -8.86 -22.66 31.54
N LEU A 453 -8.86 -21.52 32.22
CA LEU A 453 -8.80 -21.43 33.68
C LEU A 453 -10.15 -21.67 34.38
N ASP A 454 -11.22 -21.89 33.61
CA ASP A 454 -12.60 -22.12 34.07
C ASP A 454 -13.19 -20.93 34.83
N LEU A 455 -12.76 -19.71 34.47
CA LEU A 455 -13.31 -18.45 34.97
C LEU A 455 -14.56 -18.02 34.20
N ILE A 456 -14.72 -18.54 32.99
CA ILE A 456 -15.81 -18.21 32.08
C ILE A 456 -16.41 -19.54 31.60
N HIS A 457 -17.71 -19.71 31.78
CA HIS A 457 -18.44 -20.86 31.26
C HIS A 457 -19.15 -20.47 29.98
N ILE A 458 -18.83 -21.18 28.90
CA ILE A 458 -19.37 -20.97 27.55
C ILE A 458 -19.83 -22.32 27.03
N ASP A 459 -20.98 -22.36 26.33
CA ASP A 459 -21.48 -23.59 25.73
C ASP A 459 -20.59 -24.05 24.55
N MET A 460 -20.69 -25.33 24.17
CA MET A 460 -19.86 -25.88 23.09
C MET A 460 -20.09 -25.17 21.75
N PHE A 461 -21.32 -24.68 21.49
CA PHE A 461 -21.67 -23.97 20.26
C PHE A 461 -20.95 -22.63 20.15
N GLN A 462 -21.04 -21.81 21.19
CA GLN A 462 -20.34 -20.54 21.37
C GLN A 462 -18.83 -20.72 21.29
N LEU A 463 -18.29 -21.78 21.92
CA LEU A 463 -16.86 -22.08 21.87
C LEU A 463 -16.37 -22.33 20.43
N ILE A 464 -17.14 -23.10 19.64
CA ILE A 464 -16.79 -23.38 18.24
C ILE A 464 -16.82 -22.08 17.42
N LEU A 465 -17.89 -21.29 17.50
CA LEU A 465 -18.02 -20.04 16.75
C LEU A 465 -16.93 -19.02 17.09
N LEU A 466 -16.67 -18.85 18.39
CA LEU A 466 -15.62 -17.97 18.88
C LEU A 466 -14.24 -18.45 18.45
N GLY A 467 -13.98 -19.76 18.53
CA GLY A 467 -12.73 -20.39 18.10
C GLY A 467 -12.47 -20.20 16.60
N GLU A 468 -13.49 -20.38 15.77
CA GLU A 468 -13.41 -20.16 14.31
C GLU A 468 -12.97 -18.73 13.99
N MET A 469 -13.62 -17.74 14.61
CA MET A 469 -13.31 -16.33 14.42
C MET A 469 -11.93 -15.94 14.96
N ALA A 470 -11.57 -16.41 16.16
CA ALA A 470 -10.26 -16.16 16.74
C ALA A 470 -9.15 -16.72 15.84
N LEU A 471 -9.33 -17.93 15.30
CA LEU A 471 -8.35 -18.54 14.39
C LEU A 471 -8.11 -17.68 13.14
N VAL A 472 -9.17 -17.14 12.53
CA VAL A 472 -9.05 -16.24 11.38
C VAL A 472 -8.33 -14.96 11.74
N LEU A 473 -8.83 -14.25 12.74
CA LEU A 473 -8.35 -12.91 13.06
C LEU A 473 -6.90 -12.95 13.54
N ILE A 474 -6.56 -13.95 14.37
CA ILE A 474 -5.17 -14.20 14.79
C ILE A 474 -4.33 -14.63 13.59
N GLY A 475 -4.81 -15.56 12.75
CA GLY A 475 -4.09 -16.04 11.57
C GLY A 475 -3.74 -14.92 10.58
N PHE A 476 -4.73 -14.09 10.21
CA PHE A 476 -4.51 -12.92 9.35
C PHE A 476 -3.56 -11.91 9.99
N THR A 477 -3.69 -11.67 11.29
CA THR A 477 -2.85 -10.70 12.00
C THR A 477 -1.40 -11.16 12.09
N LEU A 478 -1.17 -12.42 12.47
CA LEU A 478 0.17 -13.02 12.52
C LEU A 478 0.81 -13.03 11.13
N TYR A 479 0.05 -13.39 10.10
CA TYR A 479 0.57 -13.38 8.73
C TYR A 479 0.88 -11.95 8.26
N TYR A 480 0.02 -10.97 8.54
CA TYR A 480 0.27 -9.56 8.22
C TYR A 480 1.52 -9.02 8.93
N LEU A 481 1.68 -9.33 10.21
CA LEU A 481 2.88 -9.00 10.97
C LEU A 481 4.14 -9.67 10.40
N TYR A 482 4.05 -10.94 10.00
CA TYR A 482 5.14 -11.64 9.32
C TYR A 482 5.55 -10.94 8.02
N LEU A 483 4.59 -10.55 7.18
CA LEU A 483 4.89 -9.80 5.95
C LEU A 483 5.51 -8.44 6.26
N GLY A 484 5.04 -7.75 7.29
CA GLY A 484 5.65 -6.51 7.79
C GLY A 484 7.12 -6.68 8.19
N ALA A 485 7.45 -7.75 8.92
CA ALA A 485 8.83 -8.08 9.28
C ALA A 485 9.68 -8.42 8.04
N SER A 486 9.16 -9.25 7.12
CA SER A 486 9.82 -9.57 5.85
C SER A 486 10.11 -8.33 5.01
N LEU A 487 9.21 -7.34 5.00
CA LEU A 487 9.41 -6.09 4.28
C LEU A 487 10.60 -5.31 4.81
N ASN A 488 10.81 -5.29 6.12
CA ASN A 488 11.92 -4.58 6.73
C ASN A 488 13.29 -5.23 6.43
N GLU A 489 13.38 -6.55 6.23
CA GLU A 489 14.64 -7.23 5.85
C GLU A 489 15.17 -6.83 4.46
N TYR A 490 14.34 -6.26 3.59
CA TYR A 490 14.80 -5.78 2.28
C TYR A 490 15.84 -4.66 2.41
N PHE A 491 15.80 -3.87 3.48
CA PHE A 491 16.80 -2.81 3.68
C PHE A 491 18.22 -3.39 3.79
N ASP A 492 18.40 -4.47 4.54
CA ASP A 492 19.69 -5.14 4.72
C ASP A 492 20.15 -5.82 3.42
N SER A 493 19.19 -6.35 2.65
CA SER A 493 19.44 -6.96 1.35
C SER A 493 19.95 -5.93 0.32
N PHE A 494 19.33 -4.74 0.29
CA PHE A 494 19.79 -3.65 -0.59
C PHE A 494 21.18 -3.15 -0.19
N GLU A 495 21.43 -2.96 1.09
CA GLU A 495 22.72 -2.50 1.61
C GLU A 495 23.85 -3.47 1.21
N THR A 496 23.63 -4.77 1.41
CA THR A 496 24.59 -5.82 1.05
C THR A 496 24.91 -5.81 -0.45
N LEU A 497 23.91 -5.66 -1.32
CA LEU A 497 24.14 -5.62 -2.76
C LEU A 497 24.87 -4.35 -3.22
N LEU A 498 24.61 -3.20 -2.58
CA LEU A 498 25.36 -1.97 -2.86
C LEU A 498 26.83 -2.12 -2.43
N ASP A 499 27.10 -2.77 -1.30
CA ASP A 499 28.48 -3.08 -0.87
C ASP A 499 29.20 -4.03 -1.83
N ASP A 500 28.50 -5.05 -2.34
CA ASP A 500 29.00 -5.94 -3.38
C ASP A 500 29.41 -5.15 -4.64
N VAL A 501 28.58 -4.22 -5.11
CA VAL A 501 28.88 -3.36 -6.27
C VAL A 501 30.03 -2.40 -5.96
N LYS A 502 30.03 -1.77 -4.77
CA LYS A 502 31.10 -0.87 -4.31
C LYS A 502 32.45 -1.59 -4.27
N SER A 503 32.49 -2.82 -3.78
CA SER A 503 33.71 -3.63 -3.74
C SER A 503 34.31 -3.84 -5.13
N ILE A 504 33.48 -4.08 -6.15
CA ILE A 504 33.95 -4.24 -7.54
C ILE A 504 34.66 -2.97 -8.03
N TYR A 505 34.07 -1.80 -7.77
CA TYR A 505 34.67 -0.52 -8.16
C TYR A 505 35.98 -0.25 -7.42
N LEU A 506 36.05 -0.53 -6.12
CA LEU A 506 37.27 -0.38 -5.32
C LEU A 506 38.38 -1.33 -5.77
N ASP A 507 38.03 -2.57 -6.15
CA ASP A 507 38.99 -3.52 -6.71
C ASP A 507 39.54 -3.05 -8.06
N ILE A 508 38.68 -2.53 -8.95
CA ILE A 508 39.12 -1.91 -10.22
C ILE A 508 40.02 -0.71 -9.95
N GLN A 509 39.69 0.14 -8.98
CA GLN A 509 40.50 1.31 -8.61
C GLN A 509 41.87 0.91 -8.04
N ARG A 510 41.94 -0.16 -7.24
CA ARG A 510 43.19 -0.72 -6.71
C ARG A 510 44.06 -1.27 -7.83
N MET A 511 43.45 -1.92 -8.82
CA MET A 511 44.13 -2.57 -9.94
C MET A 511 44.25 -1.66 -11.18
N ARG A 512 43.99 -0.37 -11.06
CA ARG A 512 43.87 0.56 -12.21
C ARG A 512 45.10 0.59 -13.11
N GLU A 513 46.31 0.55 -12.54
CA GLU A 513 47.55 0.52 -13.33
C GLU A 513 47.63 -0.76 -14.17
N GLN A 514 47.29 -1.90 -13.59
CA GLN A 514 47.29 -3.18 -14.32
C GLN A 514 46.24 -3.22 -15.42
N TYR A 515 45.03 -2.73 -15.15
CA TYR A 515 43.93 -2.80 -16.09
C TYR A 515 44.02 -1.75 -17.21
N PHE A 516 44.42 -0.52 -16.90
CA PHE A 516 44.42 0.59 -17.86
C PHE A 516 45.80 0.88 -18.45
N GLN A 517 46.88 0.83 -17.66
CA GLN A 517 48.23 1.09 -18.21
C GLN A 517 48.82 -0.14 -18.89
N ASN A 518 48.68 -1.32 -18.25
CA ASN A 518 49.21 -2.58 -18.79
C ASN A 518 48.20 -3.33 -19.67
N ASN A 519 46.97 -2.82 -19.82
CA ASN A 519 45.88 -3.41 -20.60
C ASN A 519 45.59 -4.88 -20.26
N ILE A 520 45.74 -5.26 -18.98
CA ILE A 520 45.43 -6.60 -18.50
C ILE A 520 43.92 -6.73 -18.32
N GLN A 521 43.29 -7.68 -18.99
CA GLN A 521 41.85 -7.93 -18.85
C GLN A 521 41.55 -8.62 -17.51
N PRO A 522 40.51 -8.20 -16.76
CA PRO A 522 40.07 -8.91 -15.57
C PRO A 522 39.68 -10.37 -15.90
N ILE A 523 39.90 -11.31 -14.99
CA ILE A 523 39.50 -12.72 -15.20
C ILE A 523 37.98 -12.89 -14.97
N ASN A 524 37.45 -12.23 -13.94
CA ASN A 524 36.04 -12.30 -13.56
C ASN A 524 35.15 -11.58 -14.58
N ASP A 525 34.10 -12.25 -15.08
CA ASP A 525 33.25 -11.72 -16.15
C ASP A 525 32.49 -10.46 -15.75
N VAL A 526 32.08 -10.34 -14.48
CA VAL A 526 31.44 -9.11 -13.97
C VAL A 526 32.45 -7.96 -14.01
N HIS A 527 33.67 -8.20 -13.53
CA HIS A 527 34.72 -7.17 -13.56
C HIS A 527 35.07 -6.76 -14.99
N LYS A 528 35.09 -7.71 -15.94
CA LYS A 528 35.30 -7.40 -17.38
C LYS A 528 34.25 -6.42 -17.90
N ILE A 529 32.97 -6.62 -17.58
CA ILE A 529 31.88 -5.74 -18.03
C ILE A 529 32.04 -4.33 -17.45
N PHE A 530 32.31 -4.22 -16.15
CA PHE A 530 32.49 -2.92 -15.50
C PHE A 530 33.74 -2.21 -16.04
N PHE A 531 34.85 -2.93 -16.16
CA PHE A 531 36.08 -2.42 -16.77
C PHE A 531 35.87 -1.94 -18.20
N SER A 532 35.19 -2.72 -19.05
CA SER A 532 34.95 -2.31 -20.44
C SER A 532 34.13 -1.03 -20.51
N ILE A 533 33.09 -0.89 -19.67
CA ILE A 533 32.26 0.32 -19.69
C ILE A 533 33.05 1.55 -19.21
N ILE A 534 33.83 1.42 -18.12
CA ILE A 534 34.66 2.53 -17.63
C ILE A 534 35.68 2.93 -18.69
N ARG A 535 36.37 1.96 -19.30
CA ARG A 535 37.35 2.20 -20.36
C ARG A 535 36.72 2.89 -21.56
N ASP A 536 35.54 2.46 -21.99
CA ASP A 536 34.86 3.01 -23.15
C ASP A 536 34.33 4.44 -22.89
N GLN A 537 34.07 4.80 -21.62
CA GLN A 537 33.57 6.13 -21.23
C GLN A 537 34.68 7.14 -20.91
N VAL A 538 35.76 6.68 -20.27
CA VAL A 538 36.80 7.56 -19.68
C VAL A 538 38.14 7.45 -20.41
N GLY A 539 38.36 6.36 -21.15
CA GLY A 539 39.65 6.07 -21.81
C GLY A 539 40.66 5.41 -20.86
N PHE A 540 41.95 5.68 -21.09
CA PHE A 540 43.07 5.05 -20.38
C PHE A 540 43.77 5.96 -19.36
N ASP A 541 43.32 7.21 -19.20
CA ASP A 541 43.93 8.13 -18.25
C ASP A 541 43.62 7.72 -16.80
N LEU A 542 44.68 7.40 -16.04
CA LEU A 542 44.56 6.83 -14.68
C LEU A 542 43.91 7.81 -13.70
N ASP A 543 44.19 9.11 -13.85
CA ASP A 543 43.64 10.12 -12.96
C ASP A 543 42.15 10.34 -13.22
N THR A 544 41.73 10.42 -14.49
CA THR A 544 40.31 10.54 -14.84
C THR A 544 39.54 9.28 -14.44
N VAL A 545 40.10 8.08 -14.64
CA VAL A 545 39.49 6.81 -14.17
C VAL A 545 39.32 6.82 -12.65
N LYS A 546 40.34 7.26 -11.90
CA LYS A 546 40.27 7.36 -10.44
C LYS A 546 39.14 8.30 -10.00
N VAL A 547 39.09 9.51 -10.55
CA VAL A 547 38.04 10.49 -10.23
C VAL A 547 36.65 9.97 -10.59
N TYR A 548 36.53 9.27 -11.72
CA TYR A 548 35.26 8.69 -12.14
C TYR A 548 34.77 7.59 -11.20
N ILE A 549 35.66 6.67 -10.81
CA ILE A 549 35.31 5.63 -9.85
C ILE A 549 34.95 6.23 -8.48
N GLU A 550 35.70 7.24 -8.01
CA GLU A 550 35.40 7.93 -6.75
C GLU A 550 34.00 8.56 -6.76
N GLN A 551 33.55 9.13 -7.88
CA GLN A 551 32.20 9.66 -8.03
C GLN A 551 31.12 8.58 -7.94
N ILE A 552 31.34 7.43 -8.58
CA ILE A 552 30.38 6.31 -8.51
C ILE A 552 30.32 5.75 -7.09
N VAL A 553 31.47 5.59 -6.43
CA VAL A 553 31.55 5.12 -5.04
C VAL A 553 30.85 6.10 -4.08
N GLU A 554 31.04 7.41 -4.26
CA GLU A 554 30.33 8.43 -3.49
C GLU A 554 28.82 8.31 -3.67
N GLU A 555 28.34 8.09 -4.91
CA GLU A 555 26.91 7.92 -5.17
C GLU A 555 26.35 6.63 -4.56
N LEU A 556 27.11 5.52 -4.60
CA LEU A 556 26.72 4.29 -3.89
C LEU A 556 26.60 4.53 -2.38
N ASP A 557 27.54 5.28 -1.79
CA ASP A 557 27.49 5.67 -0.37
C ASP A 557 26.33 6.62 -0.05
N ASN A 558 25.96 7.51 -0.96
CA ASN A 558 24.74 8.34 -0.85
C ASN A 558 23.49 7.45 -0.79
N ASN A 559 23.41 6.46 -1.68
CA ASN A 559 22.30 5.51 -1.73
C ASN A 559 22.20 4.67 -0.44
N LYS A 560 23.33 4.22 0.10
CA LYS A 560 23.37 3.54 1.42
C LYS A 560 22.86 4.44 2.54
N ARG A 561 23.33 5.69 2.61
CA ARG A 561 22.85 6.67 3.60
C ARG A 561 21.34 6.91 3.50
N GLN A 562 20.80 6.92 2.28
CA GLN A 562 19.36 7.04 2.05
C GLN A 562 18.59 5.80 2.52
N ILE A 563 19.12 4.59 2.27
CA ILE A 563 18.55 3.34 2.80
C ILE A 563 18.53 3.35 4.33
N ASP A 564 19.60 3.80 4.98
CA ASP A 564 19.68 3.90 6.44
C ASP A 564 18.72 4.96 7.00
N TYR A 565 18.51 6.05 6.26
CA TYR A 565 17.50 7.04 6.58
C TYR A 565 16.10 6.41 6.51
N ASP A 566 15.77 5.71 5.43
CA ASP A 566 14.47 5.05 5.26
C ASP A 566 14.24 3.94 6.28
N ARG A 567 15.27 3.14 6.59
CA ARG A 567 15.21 2.08 7.60
C ARG A 567 14.81 2.63 8.98
N ARG A 568 15.27 3.84 9.33
CA ARG A 568 14.96 4.48 10.62
C ARG A 568 13.63 5.21 10.60
N ASN A 569 13.37 5.98 9.55
CA ASN A 569 12.22 6.89 9.50
C ASN A 569 10.96 6.24 8.92
N ASN A 570 11.14 5.43 7.88
CA ASN A 570 10.10 4.84 7.07
C ASN A 570 10.03 3.29 7.11
N PRO A 571 10.38 2.57 8.22
CA PRO A 571 10.18 1.14 8.25
C PRO A 571 8.68 0.83 8.39
N PHE A 572 8.31 -0.41 8.07
CA PHE A 572 6.96 -0.88 8.33
C PHE A 572 6.72 -0.91 9.85
N LYS A 573 5.68 -0.17 10.27
CA LYS A 573 5.27 -0.01 11.67
C LYS A 573 3.81 -0.42 11.84
N LEU A 574 3.47 -1.01 12.98
CA LEU A 574 2.09 -1.14 13.47
C LEU A 574 1.99 -0.37 14.78
N TYR A 575 1.08 0.61 14.89
CA TYR A 575 1.00 1.54 16.03
C TYR A 575 2.34 2.23 16.38
N GLY A 576 3.15 2.55 15.37
CA GLY A 576 4.48 3.15 15.58
C GLY A 576 5.56 2.16 16.02
N VAL A 577 5.22 0.91 16.36
CA VAL A 577 6.18 -0.15 16.68
C VAL A 577 6.71 -0.77 15.39
N ILE A 578 8.03 -0.78 15.23
CA ILE A 578 8.70 -1.42 14.10
C ILE A 578 8.54 -2.93 14.24
N ILE A 579 7.95 -3.57 13.22
CA ILE A 579 7.72 -5.01 13.24
C ILE A 579 8.98 -5.72 12.75
N THR A 580 9.59 -6.54 13.59
CA THR A 580 10.81 -7.31 13.29
C THR A 580 10.60 -8.80 13.60
N PHE A 581 11.37 -9.68 12.96
CA PHE A 581 11.30 -11.11 13.25
C PHE A 581 11.62 -11.45 14.71
N ASN A 582 12.52 -10.69 15.33
CA ASN A 582 12.84 -10.87 16.74
C ASN A 582 11.65 -10.53 17.64
N LEU A 583 10.94 -9.43 17.36
CA LEU A 583 9.72 -9.08 18.08
C LEU A 583 8.65 -10.18 17.96
N LEU A 584 8.44 -10.73 16.76
CA LEU A 584 7.46 -11.79 16.54
C LEU A 584 7.83 -13.10 17.24
N LYS A 585 9.12 -13.48 17.24
CA LYS A 585 9.61 -14.64 17.99
C LYS A 585 9.39 -14.46 19.49
N SER A 586 9.75 -13.30 20.05
CA SER A 586 9.56 -13.00 21.47
C SER A 586 8.07 -13.02 21.86
N ALA A 587 7.19 -12.45 21.03
CA ALA A 587 5.75 -12.49 21.26
C ALA A 587 5.20 -13.92 21.21
N GLY A 588 5.63 -14.73 20.24
CA GLY A 588 5.24 -16.14 20.11
C GLY A 588 5.67 -16.99 21.30
N VAL A 589 6.90 -16.81 21.79
CA VAL A 589 7.40 -17.49 23.00
C VAL A 589 6.58 -17.06 24.22
N GLY A 590 6.37 -15.75 24.42
CA GLY A 590 5.61 -15.23 25.55
C GLY A 590 4.17 -15.76 25.60
N LEU A 591 3.46 -15.73 24.47
CA LEU A 591 2.11 -16.30 24.36
C LEU A 591 2.12 -17.80 24.65
N SER A 592 3.06 -18.56 24.06
CA SER A 592 3.15 -20.00 24.27
C SER A 592 3.35 -20.34 25.76
N THR A 593 4.24 -19.63 26.46
CA THR A 593 4.45 -19.82 27.90
C THR A 593 3.18 -19.58 28.72
N VAL A 594 2.43 -18.51 28.42
CA VAL A 594 1.18 -18.19 29.12
C VAL A 594 0.12 -19.27 28.88
N PHE A 595 -0.06 -19.72 27.64
CA PHE A 595 -0.99 -20.79 27.31
C PHE A 595 -0.58 -22.13 27.94
N SER A 596 0.71 -22.50 27.89
CA SER A 596 1.21 -23.72 28.53
C SER A 596 0.95 -23.72 30.03
N TYR A 597 1.20 -22.59 30.71
CA TYR A 597 0.91 -22.46 32.13
C TYR A 597 -0.59 -22.60 32.44
N ALA A 598 -1.46 -21.94 31.66
CA ALA A 598 -2.91 -22.02 31.85
C ALA A 598 -3.42 -23.45 31.66
N ILE A 599 -2.94 -24.16 30.64
CA ILE A 599 -3.27 -25.58 30.39
C ILE A 599 -2.79 -26.46 31.56
N GLN A 600 -1.56 -26.26 32.02
CA GLN A 600 -1.01 -27.01 33.16
C GLN A 600 -1.86 -26.81 34.42
N GLN A 601 -2.27 -25.57 34.72
CA GLN A 601 -3.15 -25.26 35.86
C GLN A 601 -4.51 -25.95 35.74
N ARG A 602 -5.10 -25.98 34.54
CA ARG A 602 -6.36 -26.70 34.31
C ARG A 602 -6.21 -28.20 34.53
N LEU A 603 -5.14 -28.80 34.00
CA LEU A 603 -4.87 -30.23 34.18
C LEU A 603 -4.60 -30.61 35.65
N GLN A 604 -4.03 -29.70 36.45
CA GLN A 604 -3.86 -29.91 37.89
C GLN A 604 -5.17 -29.87 38.67
N LYS A 605 -6.13 -29.02 38.28
CA LYS A 605 -7.46 -28.94 38.93
C LYS A 605 -8.40 -30.10 38.59
N VAL A 606 -8.17 -30.80 37.48
CA VAL A 606 -9.00 -31.93 37.02
C VAL A 606 -8.60 -33.24 37.73
N LYS A 607 -7.40 -33.28 38.33
CA LYS A 607 -6.96 -34.38 39.21
C LYS A 607 -7.45 -34.14 40.63
#